data_AF-A0A4Q2K697-F1
#
_entry.id   AF-A0A4Q2K697-F1
#
_cell.length_a   1.000
_cell.length_b   1.000
_cell.length_c   1.000
_cell.angle_alpha   90.00
_cell.angle_beta   90.00
_cell.angle_gamma   90.00
#
_symmetry.space_group_name_H-M   'P 1'
#
loop_
_entity.id
_entity.type
_entity.pdbx_description
1 polymer ?
#
loop_
_entity_poly.entity_id
_entity_poly.type
_entity_poly.pdbx_seq_one_letter_code
_entity_poly.pdbx_strand_id
1 'polypeptide(L)'
;MMRGVVFALIGAVCWGFSGTCAQLLMNQYGAPSDWITCVRMLLSAVFFLGVAIVKDWRALAALFRDVRSVIGIAVFAVFGIVLCQMSYLNVIHYTSAGVGTTLEQLGLVLIMLWTCLRKHRLPNVREVLGLVLALFGLVLIATQGDISRLAVSQEGLFWGMMSAVALALYTLMPVKVLAKWGSMLVTGFAMLFGGVALTPVVQPWNVPMELSAGAFGAFAAIVLVGTCAAYMLYLQGVNDCGPVKAGLLCAAEPVSAMVLAVVWLRDPVSAWDIAGCICILLMIVMVTELKPKAVPAPVAADVAGVEAPAYVQDPPVFAGRASVLGYYKSRPATMDDFKRVQTLLDEAHETYAQLGIDEGKYKKYPSARRLTHSIKNGTTHVVENALGQLIAVYAVSFAPDKNYARGIHGAWLTDTAAEPQKYAELHWVAVDRPARRRGVGSFILDRAAHIARDGGRASIRADIYPENEPMRWLLEKRGYKFCGTLMVKDTFGREKPRSAYELVFRA
;
A
#
# COMPACT_ATOMS: atom_id res chain seq x y z
N MET A 1 9.15 -11.13 2.25
CA MET A 1 9.49 -10.20 1.14
C MET A 1 9.40 -10.86 -0.22
N MET A 2 10.05 -12.00 -0.46
CA MET A 2 9.99 -12.74 -1.73
C MET A 2 8.56 -13.09 -2.16
N ARG A 3 7.73 -13.52 -1.21
CA ARG A 3 6.29 -13.77 -1.42
C ARG A 3 5.55 -12.62 -2.10
N GLY A 4 5.75 -11.38 -1.62
CA GLY A 4 5.09 -10.21 -2.19
C GLY A 4 5.60 -9.82 -3.58
N VAL A 5 6.87 -10.10 -3.88
CA VAL A 5 7.44 -9.92 -5.22
C VAL A 5 6.79 -10.89 -6.21
N VAL A 6 6.70 -12.17 -5.84
CA VAL A 6 6.08 -13.20 -6.67
C VAL A 6 4.61 -12.87 -6.95
N PHE A 7 3.83 -12.50 -5.93
CA PHE A 7 2.42 -12.16 -6.12
C PHE A 7 2.21 -10.92 -7.00
N ALA A 8 3.02 -9.86 -6.82
CA ALA A 8 2.95 -8.67 -7.67
C ALA A 8 3.28 -8.99 -9.13
N LEU A 9 4.32 -9.81 -9.38
CA LEU A 9 4.71 -10.22 -10.72
C LEU A 9 3.65 -11.08 -11.41
N ILE A 10 3.10 -12.08 -10.72
CA ILE A 10 2.04 -12.92 -11.29
C ILE A 10 0.81 -12.06 -11.60
N GLY A 11 0.44 -11.13 -10.70
CA GLY A 11 -0.64 -10.19 -10.94
C GLY A 11 -0.43 -9.35 -12.21
N ALA A 12 0.77 -8.80 -12.39
CA ALA A 12 1.13 -8.00 -13.57
C ALA A 12 1.09 -8.83 -14.87
N VAL A 13 1.59 -10.08 -14.83
CA VAL A 13 1.53 -10.99 -15.99
C VAL A 13 0.08 -11.37 -16.33
N CYS A 14 -0.77 -11.56 -15.33
CA CYS A 14 -2.20 -11.80 -15.56
C CYS A 14 -2.89 -10.60 -16.23
N TRP A 15 -2.51 -9.37 -15.91
CA TRP A 15 -2.99 -8.19 -16.62
C TRP A 15 -2.53 -8.15 -18.08
N GLY A 16 -1.24 -8.43 -18.34
CA GLY A 16 -0.75 -8.48 -19.72
C GLY A 16 -1.43 -9.58 -20.55
N PHE A 17 -1.67 -10.75 -19.94
CA PHE A 17 -2.48 -11.81 -20.53
C PHE A 17 -3.92 -11.37 -20.83
N SER A 18 -4.54 -10.59 -19.93
CA SER A 18 -5.86 -10.00 -20.17
C SER A 18 -5.89 -9.12 -21.42
N GLY A 19 -4.86 -8.30 -21.64
CA GLY A 19 -4.73 -7.46 -22.82
C GLY A 19 -4.67 -8.29 -24.11
N THR A 20 -3.88 -9.36 -24.11
CA THR A 20 -3.79 -10.28 -25.26
C THR A 20 -5.10 -11.04 -25.51
N CYS A 21 -5.81 -11.47 -24.46
CA CYS A 21 -7.14 -12.06 -24.62
C CYS A 21 -8.16 -11.06 -25.18
N ALA A 22 -8.08 -9.79 -24.77
CA ALA A 22 -8.97 -8.76 -25.32
C ALA A 22 -8.69 -8.54 -26.81
N GLN A 23 -7.41 -8.50 -27.20
CA GLN A 23 -7.01 -8.43 -28.60
C GLN A 23 -7.52 -9.64 -29.40
N LEU A 24 -7.41 -10.85 -28.85
CA LEU A 24 -7.96 -12.07 -29.46
C LEU A 24 -9.47 -11.96 -29.70
N LEU A 25 -10.23 -11.50 -28.71
CA LEU A 25 -11.67 -11.30 -28.81
C LEU A 25 -12.06 -10.29 -29.89
N MET A 26 -11.33 -9.18 -29.98
CA MET A 26 -11.61 -8.13 -30.97
C MET A 26 -11.24 -8.59 -32.39
N ASN A 27 -10.05 -9.19 -32.57
CA ASN A 27 -9.51 -9.47 -33.90
C ASN A 27 -10.03 -10.76 -34.52
N GLN A 28 -10.24 -11.82 -33.72
CA GLN A 28 -10.66 -13.14 -34.24
C GLN A 28 -12.15 -13.40 -34.06
N TYR A 29 -12.75 -12.89 -32.98
CA TYR A 29 -14.16 -13.13 -32.67
C TYR A 29 -15.05 -11.91 -32.94
N GLY A 30 -14.48 -10.80 -33.41
CA GLY A 30 -15.22 -9.59 -33.79
C GLY A 30 -15.94 -8.91 -32.63
N ALA A 31 -15.57 -9.20 -31.38
CA ALA A 31 -16.22 -8.64 -30.21
C ALA A 31 -15.87 -7.15 -30.05
N PRO A 32 -16.83 -6.21 -30.03
CA PRO A 32 -16.53 -4.79 -29.87
C PRO A 32 -15.88 -4.48 -28.52
N SER A 33 -14.91 -3.57 -28.48
CA SER A 33 -14.22 -3.11 -27.26
C SER A 33 -15.19 -2.61 -26.19
N ASP A 34 -16.24 -1.90 -26.60
CA ASP A 34 -17.28 -1.36 -25.73
C ASP A 34 -18.11 -2.46 -25.06
N TRP A 35 -18.44 -3.51 -25.82
CA TRP A 35 -19.15 -4.69 -25.32
C TRP A 35 -18.30 -5.44 -24.29
N ILE A 36 -17.03 -5.70 -24.63
CA ILE A 36 -16.09 -6.39 -23.73
C ILE A 36 -15.98 -5.60 -22.42
N THR A 37 -15.80 -4.29 -22.49
CA THR A 37 -15.67 -3.41 -21.32
C THR A 37 -16.93 -3.46 -20.45
N CYS A 38 -18.10 -3.23 -21.05
CA CYS A 38 -19.37 -3.18 -20.33
C CYS A 38 -19.66 -4.49 -19.58
N VAL A 39 -19.60 -5.62 -20.26
CA VAL A 39 -19.93 -6.93 -19.67
C VAL A 39 -18.88 -7.33 -18.63
N ARG A 40 -17.59 -7.12 -18.90
CA ARG A 40 -16.50 -7.43 -17.95
C ARG A 40 -16.64 -6.64 -16.66
N MET A 41 -16.98 -5.35 -16.74
CA MET A 41 -17.14 -4.49 -15.57
C MET A 41 -18.30 -4.98 -14.69
N LEU A 42 -19.45 -5.32 -15.28
CA LEU A 42 -20.60 -5.84 -14.54
C LEU A 42 -20.28 -7.17 -13.84
N LEU A 43 -19.65 -8.11 -14.55
CA LEU A 43 -19.27 -9.41 -13.97
C LEU A 43 -18.20 -9.27 -12.87
N SER A 44 -17.21 -8.39 -13.09
CA SER A 44 -16.17 -8.12 -12.09
C SER A 44 -16.77 -7.43 -10.86
N ALA A 45 -17.76 -6.54 -11.04
CA ALA A 45 -18.48 -5.92 -9.93
C ALA A 45 -19.20 -6.96 -9.07
N VAL A 46 -19.87 -7.94 -9.69
CA VAL A 46 -20.50 -9.06 -8.97
C VAL A 46 -19.47 -9.81 -8.14
N PHE A 47 -18.30 -10.11 -8.69
CA PHE A 47 -17.22 -10.76 -7.95
C PHE A 47 -16.71 -9.92 -6.76
N PHE A 48 -16.32 -8.66 -7.01
CA PHE A 48 -15.73 -7.81 -5.98
C PHE A 48 -16.72 -7.49 -4.86
N LEU A 49 -17.98 -7.19 -5.21
CA LEU A 49 -19.03 -6.94 -4.22
C LEU A 49 -19.45 -8.23 -3.52
N GLY A 50 -19.49 -9.36 -4.22
CA GLY A 50 -19.74 -10.68 -3.61
C GLY A 50 -18.72 -10.99 -2.51
N VAL A 51 -17.43 -10.84 -2.79
CA VAL A 51 -16.38 -11.02 -1.77
C VAL A 51 -16.48 -9.98 -0.66
N ALA A 52 -16.83 -8.73 -0.97
CA ALA A 52 -17.01 -7.69 0.04
C ALA A 52 -18.19 -7.99 0.98
N ILE A 53 -19.31 -8.50 0.45
CA ILE A 53 -20.50 -8.91 1.23
C ILE A 53 -20.16 -10.07 2.16
N VAL A 54 -19.46 -11.09 1.66
CA VAL A 54 -19.07 -12.26 2.46
C VAL A 54 -18.12 -11.86 3.60
N LYS A 55 -17.24 -10.88 3.37
CA LYS A 55 -16.28 -10.40 4.40
C LYS A 55 -16.89 -9.44 5.41
N ASP A 56 -17.62 -8.43 4.94
CA ASP A 56 -18.19 -7.38 5.80
C ASP A 56 -19.37 -6.68 5.11
N TRP A 57 -20.54 -7.34 5.13
CA TRP A 57 -21.77 -6.76 4.57
C TRP A 57 -22.18 -5.43 5.24
N ARG A 58 -21.79 -5.20 6.50
CA ARG A 58 -22.14 -3.97 7.22
C ARG A 58 -21.41 -2.77 6.64
N ALA A 59 -20.17 -2.95 6.16
CA ALA A 59 -19.43 -1.90 5.46
C ALA A 59 -20.14 -1.44 4.18
N LEU A 60 -20.80 -2.34 3.43
CA LEU A 60 -21.59 -1.95 2.26
C LEU A 60 -22.76 -1.03 2.65
N ALA A 61 -23.55 -1.43 3.66
CA ALA A 61 -24.67 -0.63 4.13
C ALA A 61 -24.21 0.73 4.69
N ALA A 62 -23.05 0.76 5.35
CA ALA A 62 -22.46 1.98 5.88
C ALA A 62 -21.97 2.93 4.77
N LEU A 63 -21.47 2.43 3.63
CA LEU A 63 -21.03 3.27 2.51
C LEU A 63 -22.18 4.17 2.03
N PHE A 64 -23.37 3.61 1.85
CA PHE A 64 -24.53 4.35 1.35
C PHE A 64 -25.02 5.45 2.29
N ARG A 65 -24.65 5.40 3.58
CA ARG A 65 -24.91 6.49 4.53
C ARG A 65 -23.93 7.66 4.37
N ASP A 66 -22.79 7.44 3.72
CA ASP A 66 -21.81 8.46 3.41
C ASP A 66 -21.92 8.92 1.96
N VAL A 67 -22.90 9.79 1.71
CA VAL A 67 -23.21 10.35 0.38
C VAL A 67 -21.98 10.97 -0.29
N ARG A 68 -21.05 11.58 0.47
CA ARG A 68 -19.83 12.16 -0.09
C ARG A 68 -18.91 11.08 -0.67
N SER A 69 -18.77 9.94 0.01
CA SER A 69 -18.00 8.81 -0.50
C SER A 69 -18.69 8.17 -1.70
N VAL A 70 -20.02 8.03 -1.69
CA VAL A 70 -20.78 7.49 -2.83
C VAL A 70 -20.58 8.35 -4.08
N ILE A 71 -20.76 9.67 -3.96
CA ILE A 71 -20.52 10.62 -5.07
C ILE A 71 -19.05 10.53 -5.53
N GLY A 72 -18.10 10.48 -4.59
CA GLY A 72 -16.69 10.31 -4.92
C GLY A 72 -16.40 9.03 -5.72
N ILE A 73 -17.03 7.92 -5.35
CA ILE A 73 -16.92 6.64 -6.08
C ILE A 73 -17.63 6.71 -7.43
N ALA A 74 -18.78 7.37 -7.54
CA ALA A 74 -19.49 7.54 -8.81
C ALA A 74 -18.69 8.40 -9.82
N VAL A 75 -18.10 9.50 -9.36
CA VAL A 75 -17.21 10.34 -10.18
C VAL A 75 -15.96 9.54 -10.59
N PHE A 76 -15.37 8.79 -9.66
CA PHE A 76 -14.26 7.88 -9.96
C PHE A 76 -14.66 6.75 -10.93
N ALA A 77 -15.88 6.24 -10.86
CA ALA A 77 -16.38 5.21 -11.77
C ALA A 77 -16.37 5.68 -13.22
N VAL A 78 -16.79 6.92 -13.49
CA VAL A 78 -16.84 7.47 -14.85
C VAL A 78 -15.46 7.90 -15.33
N PHE A 79 -14.79 8.79 -14.58
CA PHE A 79 -13.54 9.41 -15.06
C PHE A 79 -12.29 8.57 -14.78
N GLY A 80 -12.34 7.70 -13.77
CA GLY A 80 -11.25 6.80 -13.42
C GLY A 80 -11.42 5.44 -14.08
N ILE A 81 -12.51 4.72 -13.82
CA ILE A 81 -12.69 3.35 -14.31
C ILE A 81 -13.11 3.31 -15.78
N VAL A 82 -14.29 3.86 -16.14
CA VAL A 82 -14.84 3.75 -17.49
C VAL A 82 -13.89 4.34 -18.52
N LEU A 83 -13.40 5.55 -18.28
CA LEU A 83 -12.45 6.19 -19.18
C LEU A 83 -11.21 5.32 -19.41
N CYS A 84 -10.60 4.79 -18.34
CA CYS A 84 -9.40 3.96 -18.41
C CYS A 84 -9.67 2.65 -19.16
N GLN A 85 -10.78 1.97 -18.88
CA GLN A 85 -11.09 0.70 -19.52
C GLN A 85 -11.42 0.86 -21.01
N MET A 86 -12.19 1.89 -21.37
CA MET A 86 -12.52 2.16 -22.76
C MET A 86 -11.31 2.62 -23.56
N SER A 87 -10.50 3.54 -23.02
CA SER A 87 -9.29 3.99 -23.72
C SER A 87 -8.28 2.86 -23.90
N TYR A 88 -8.13 2.02 -22.86
CA TYR A 88 -7.22 0.87 -22.88
C TYR A 88 -7.61 -0.15 -23.96
N LEU A 89 -8.88 -0.58 -24.03
CA LEU A 89 -9.28 -1.54 -25.04
C LEU A 89 -9.28 -0.95 -26.45
N ASN A 90 -9.64 0.33 -26.61
CA ASN A 90 -9.60 0.98 -27.91
C ASN A 90 -8.17 1.17 -28.42
N VAL A 91 -7.19 1.53 -27.57
CA VAL A 91 -5.80 1.58 -28.04
C VAL A 91 -5.33 0.19 -28.50
N ILE A 92 -5.69 -0.89 -27.80
CA ILE A 92 -5.35 -2.25 -28.22
C ILE A 92 -6.03 -2.61 -29.55
N HIS A 93 -7.29 -2.22 -29.74
CA HIS A 93 -8.03 -2.45 -30.98
C HIS A 93 -7.32 -1.83 -32.20
N TYR A 94 -6.82 -0.61 -32.06
CA TYR A 94 -6.14 0.11 -33.14
C TYR A 94 -4.64 -0.18 -33.26
N THR A 95 -4.06 -0.90 -32.29
CA THR A 95 -2.63 -1.20 -32.23
C THR A 95 -2.39 -2.68 -31.94
N SER A 96 -1.81 -2.99 -30.78
CA SER A 96 -1.65 -4.34 -30.23
C SER A 96 -1.66 -4.27 -28.71
N ALA A 97 -1.83 -5.42 -28.04
CA ALA A 97 -1.81 -5.50 -26.58
C ALA A 97 -0.49 -4.96 -26.00
N GLY A 98 0.64 -5.29 -26.64
CA GLY A 98 1.97 -4.83 -26.21
C GLY A 98 2.17 -3.33 -26.36
N VAL A 99 1.80 -2.76 -27.53
CA VAL A 99 1.93 -1.32 -27.77
C VAL A 99 0.96 -0.52 -26.90
N GLY A 100 -0.31 -0.93 -26.84
CA GLY A 100 -1.35 -0.24 -26.05
C GLY A 100 -1.02 -0.15 -24.57
N THR A 101 -0.64 -1.28 -23.95
CA THR A 101 -0.19 -1.31 -22.54
C THR A 101 1.04 -0.44 -22.31
N THR A 102 1.96 -0.41 -23.27
CA THR A 102 3.18 0.42 -23.19
C THR A 102 2.85 1.92 -23.24
N LEU A 103 1.95 2.34 -24.15
CA LEU A 103 1.51 3.74 -24.26
C LEU A 103 0.78 4.21 -23.00
N GLU A 104 -0.02 3.33 -22.38
CA GLU A 104 -0.71 3.64 -21.14
C GLU A 104 0.26 4.01 -20.00
N GLN A 105 1.44 3.38 -19.92
CA GLN A 105 2.45 3.66 -18.89
C GLN A 105 2.98 5.09 -18.91
N LEU A 106 2.78 5.83 -20.00
CA LEU A 106 3.04 7.28 -20.05
C LEU A 106 2.22 8.04 -19.00
N GLY A 107 1.12 7.48 -18.50
CA GLY A 107 0.36 8.04 -17.39
C GLY A 107 1.16 8.21 -16.10
N LEU A 108 2.21 7.41 -15.89
CA LEU A 108 3.13 7.59 -14.75
C LEU A 108 3.92 8.91 -14.83
N VAL A 109 4.24 9.37 -16.03
CA VAL A 109 4.83 10.69 -16.25
C VAL A 109 3.83 11.78 -15.86
N LEU A 110 2.56 11.64 -16.25
CA LEU A 110 1.50 12.60 -15.88
C LEU A 110 1.30 12.65 -14.36
N ILE A 111 1.34 11.51 -13.68
CA ILE A 111 1.28 11.41 -12.22
C ILE A 111 2.48 12.13 -11.58
N MET A 112 3.70 11.94 -12.12
CA MET A 112 4.90 12.63 -11.63
C MET A 112 4.80 14.15 -11.82
N LEU A 113 4.39 14.62 -13.01
CA LEU A 113 4.23 16.04 -13.30
C LEU A 113 3.18 16.68 -12.39
N TRP A 114 2.04 16.00 -12.21
CA TRP A 114 1.00 16.42 -11.26
C TRP A 114 1.54 16.51 -9.84
N THR A 115 2.36 15.54 -9.42
CA THR A 115 2.96 15.52 -8.08
C THR A 115 3.97 16.65 -7.90
N CYS A 116 4.77 16.95 -8.91
CA CYS A 116 5.69 18.09 -8.93
C CYS A 116 4.92 19.41 -8.77
N LEU A 117 3.86 19.59 -9.57
CA LEU A 117 3.00 20.77 -9.53
C LEU A 117 2.33 20.94 -8.15
N ARG A 118 1.72 19.88 -7.62
CA ARG A 118 1.04 19.89 -6.31
C ARG A 118 1.99 20.19 -5.15
N LYS A 119 3.25 19.78 -5.26
CA LYS A 119 4.28 20.01 -4.24
C LYS A 119 5.08 21.28 -4.49
N HIS A 120 4.73 22.08 -5.51
CA HIS A 120 5.46 23.29 -5.90
C HIS A 120 6.97 23.06 -6.04
N ARG A 121 7.36 21.92 -6.63
CA ARG A 121 8.75 21.56 -6.90
C ARG A 121 8.96 21.30 -8.38
N LEU A 122 10.19 21.52 -8.86
CA LEU A 122 10.58 21.10 -10.20
C LEU A 122 10.92 19.60 -10.24
N PRO A 123 10.80 18.95 -11.41
CA PRO A 123 11.29 17.59 -11.61
C PRO A 123 12.80 17.51 -11.35
N ASN A 124 13.25 16.46 -10.66
CA ASN A 124 14.67 16.20 -10.46
C ASN A 124 15.31 15.59 -11.72
N VAL A 125 16.65 15.49 -11.76
CA VAL A 125 17.38 14.97 -12.93
C VAL A 125 16.89 13.59 -13.37
N ARG A 126 16.54 12.69 -12.44
CA ARG A 126 16.02 11.36 -12.79
C ARG A 126 14.64 11.44 -13.43
N GLU A 127 13.76 12.27 -12.89
CA GLU A 127 12.42 12.51 -13.46
C GLU A 127 12.50 13.16 -14.84
N VAL A 128 13.45 14.09 -15.05
CA VAL A 128 13.71 14.69 -16.38
C VAL A 128 14.22 13.64 -17.37
N LEU A 129 15.19 12.81 -16.97
CA LEU A 129 15.67 11.71 -17.82
C LEU A 129 14.54 10.72 -18.14
N GLY A 130 13.70 10.40 -17.16
CA GLY A 130 12.51 9.58 -17.36
C GLY A 130 11.53 10.20 -18.35
N LEU A 131 11.26 11.50 -18.25
CA LEU A 131 10.43 12.23 -19.21
C LEU A 131 11.00 12.16 -20.63
N VAL A 132 12.31 12.37 -20.80
CA VAL A 132 12.99 12.27 -22.11
C VAL A 132 12.88 10.85 -22.67
N LEU A 133 13.09 9.82 -21.85
CA LEU A 133 12.95 8.41 -22.26
C LEU A 133 11.50 8.07 -22.67
N ALA A 134 10.50 8.57 -21.94
CA ALA A 134 9.09 8.39 -22.30
C ALA A 134 8.75 9.02 -23.65
N LEU A 135 9.17 10.27 -23.87
CA LEU A 135 8.94 10.97 -25.14
C LEU A 135 9.66 10.29 -26.30
N PHE A 136 10.91 9.88 -26.07
CA PHE A 136 11.69 9.16 -27.08
C PHE A 136 11.05 7.80 -27.41
N GLY A 137 10.67 7.02 -26.40
CA GLY A 137 9.98 5.74 -26.59
C GLY A 137 8.65 5.87 -27.33
N LEU A 138 7.86 6.90 -27.01
CA LEU A 138 6.63 7.23 -27.73
C LEU A 138 6.90 7.53 -29.21
N VAL A 139 7.92 8.34 -29.52
CA VAL A 139 8.28 8.68 -30.91
C VAL A 139 8.71 7.43 -31.67
N LEU A 140 9.53 6.56 -31.08
CA LEU A 140 9.94 5.30 -31.73
C LEU A 140 8.74 4.42 -32.10
N ILE A 141 7.80 4.24 -31.17
CA ILE A 141 6.57 3.45 -31.40
C ILE A 141 5.70 4.13 -32.48
N ALA A 142 5.47 5.43 -32.36
CA ALA A 142 4.58 6.17 -33.24
C ALA A 142 5.09 6.25 -34.70
N THR A 143 6.40 6.34 -34.89
CA THR A 143 7.04 6.58 -36.21
C THR A 143 7.64 5.33 -36.83
N GLN A 144 7.92 4.29 -36.03
CA GLN A 144 8.56 3.06 -36.49
C GLN A 144 9.86 3.32 -37.29
N GLY A 145 10.61 4.35 -36.90
CA GLY A 145 11.87 4.76 -37.52
C GLY A 145 11.76 5.75 -38.68
N ASP A 146 10.54 6.07 -39.15
CA ASP A 146 10.31 7.06 -40.20
C ASP A 146 9.52 8.26 -39.66
N ILE A 147 10.22 9.35 -39.34
CA ILE A 147 9.64 10.56 -38.73
C ILE A 147 8.70 11.30 -39.71
N SER A 148 8.75 10.99 -41.00
CA SER A 148 7.89 11.63 -42.00
C SER A 148 6.45 11.09 -42.01
N ARG A 149 6.20 9.95 -41.34
CA ARG A 149 4.88 9.32 -41.26
C ARG A 149 4.59 8.76 -39.88
N LEU A 150 3.30 8.71 -39.53
CA LEU A 150 2.84 7.98 -38.36
C LEU A 150 2.52 6.54 -38.78
N ALA A 151 3.22 5.59 -38.20
CA ALA A 151 3.00 4.17 -38.44
C ALA A 151 1.87 3.62 -37.57
N VAL A 152 1.63 4.22 -36.40
CA VAL A 152 0.44 3.99 -35.59
C VAL A 152 -0.70 4.87 -36.12
N SER A 153 -1.91 4.31 -36.17
CA SER A 153 -3.11 5.07 -36.55
C SER A 153 -3.32 6.29 -35.64
N GLN A 154 -3.96 7.33 -36.18
CA GLN A 154 -4.23 8.55 -35.41
C GLN A 154 -5.15 8.24 -34.21
N GLU A 155 -6.09 7.32 -34.41
CA GLU A 155 -7.00 6.79 -33.40
C GLU A 155 -6.24 6.01 -32.32
N GLY A 156 -5.28 5.18 -32.69
CA GLY A 156 -4.45 4.44 -31.75
C GLY A 156 -3.63 5.37 -30.85
N LEU A 157 -3.00 6.40 -31.42
CA LEU A 157 -2.27 7.40 -30.63
C LEU A 157 -3.20 8.23 -29.73
N PHE A 158 -4.36 8.65 -30.25
CA PHE A 158 -5.36 9.36 -29.47
C PHE A 158 -5.80 8.54 -28.24
N TRP A 159 -6.21 7.29 -28.46
CA TRP A 159 -6.65 6.41 -27.37
C TRP A 159 -5.52 6.04 -26.42
N GLY A 160 -4.29 5.88 -26.90
CA GLY A 160 -3.11 5.65 -26.05
C GLY A 160 -2.84 6.82 -25.10
N MET A 161 -2.88 8.05 -25.61
CA MET A 161 -2.73 9.26 -24.78
C MET A 161 -3.92 9.44 -23.82
N MET A 162 -5.13 9.16 -24.27
CA MET A 162 -6.31 9.15 -23.38
C MET A 162 -6.16 8.11 -22.28
N SER A 163 -5.58 6.93 -22.57
CA SER A 163 -5.31 5.89 -21.56
C SER A 163 -4.26 6.33 -20.56
N ALA A 164 -3.20 7.02 -21.00
CA ALA A 164 -2.22 7.62 -20.09
C ALA A 164 -2.87 8.64 -19.13
N VAL A 165 -3.74 9.52 -19.64
CA VAL A 165 -4.50 10.46 -18.81
C VAL A 165 -5.43 9.71 -17.86
N ALA A 166 -6.13 8.70 -18.35
CA ALA A 166 -7.05 7.90 -17.58
C ALA A 166 -6.34 7.13 -16.45
N LEU A 167 -5.15 6.58 -16.69
CA LEU A 167 -4.31 5.94 -15.67
C LEU A 167 -3.95 6.92 -14.54
N ALA A 168 -3.64 8.18 -14.88
CA ALA A 168 -3.37 9.21 -13.89
C ALA A 168 -4.60 9.53 -13.03
N LEU A 169 -5.77 9.70 -13.65
CA LEU A 169 -7.03 9.92 -12.95
C LEU A 169 -7.42 8.71 -12.09
N TYR A 170 -7.29 7.51 -12.65
CA TYR A 170 -7.53 6.23 -11.99
C TYR A 170 -6.70 6.10 -10.71
N THR A 171 -5.45 6.56 -10.75
CA THR A 171 -4.53 6.46 -9.61
C THR A 171 -4.76 7.56 -8.57
N LEU A 172 -5.01 8.79 -9.00
CA LEU A 172 -5.00 9.97 -8.13
C LEU A 172 -6.37 10.28 -7.48
N MET A 173 -7.47 10.05 -8.20
CA MET A 173 -8.81 10.39 -7.71
C MET A 173 -9.26 9.56 -6.49
N PRO A 174 -9.08 8.22 -6.45
CA PRO A 174 -9.71 7.41 -5.42
C PRO A 174 -8.93 7.36 -4.10
N VAL A 175 -7.80 8.07 -3.97
CA VAL A 175 -6.88 8.00 -2.81
C VAL A 175 -7.62 8.12 -1.47
N LYS A 176 -8.52 9.10 -1.33
CA LYS A 176 -9.26 9.35 -0.07
C LYS A 176 -10.31 8.27 0.22
N VAL A 177 -11.07 7.85 -0.79
CA VAL A 177 -12.13 6.84 -0.64
C VAL A 177 -11.54 5.45 -0.43
N LEU A 178 -10.44 5.11 -1.10
CA LEU A 178 -9.68 3.87 -0.89
C LEU A 178 -9.11 3.79 0.52
N ALA A 179 -8.56 4.89 1.05
CA ALA A 179 -8.04 4.94 2.41
C ALA A 179 -9.14 4.71 3.46
N LYS A 180 -10.38 5.13 3.19
CA LYS A 180 -11.51 5.02 4.12
C LYS A 180 -12.23 3.68 4.03
N TRP A 181 -12.54 3.20 2.82
CA TRP A 181 -13.44 2.06 2.58
C TRP A 181 -12.72 0.81 2.06
N GLY A 182 -11.42 0.90 1.78
CA GLY A 182 -10.64 -0.20 1.26
C GLY A 182 -10.81 -0.43 -0.24
N SER A 183 -9.87 -1.19 -0.80
CA SER A 183 -9.75 -1.39 -2.25
C SER A 183 -10.90 -2.19 -2.84
N MET A 184 -11.28 -3.30 -2.20
CA MET A 184 -12.30 -4.23 -2.72
C MET A 184 -13.66 -3.56 -2.92
N LEU A 185 -14.12 -2.82 -1.90
CA LEU A 185 -15.44 -2.20 -1.89
C LEU A 185 -15.51 -1.03 -2.87
N VAL A 186 -14.49 -0.17 -2.88
CA VAL A 186 -14.40 0.97 -3.81
C VAL A 186 -14.31 0.48 -5.26
N THR A 187 -13.45 -0.49 -5.56
CA THR A 187 -13.31 -1.04 -6.91
C THR A 187 -14.61 -1.73 -7.35
N GLY A 188 -15.25 -2.52 -6.48
CA GLY A 188 -16.51 -3.19 -6.79
C GLY A 188 -17.64 -2.21 -7.13
N PHE A 189 -17.85 -1.17 -6.31
CA PHE A 189 -18.86 -0.15 -6.61
C PHE A 189 -18.49 0.73 -7.81
N ALA A 190 -17.21 1.04 -8.01
CA ALA A 190 -16.79 1.82 -9.17
C ALA A 190 -17.00 1.04 -10.48
N MET A 191 -16.72 -0.27 -10.49
CA MET A 191 -17.05 -1.15 -11.61
C MET A 191 -18.56 -1.28 -11.81
N LEU A 192 -19.34 -1.38 -10.73
CA LEU A 192 -20.81 -1.44 -10.81
C LEU A 192 -21.39 -0.17 -11.43
N PHE A 193 -21.06 1.00 -10.87
CA PHE A 193 -21.56 2.29 -11.34
C PHE A 193 -21.11 2.57 -12.78
N GLY A 194 -19.87 2.25 -13.12
CA GLY A 194 -19.36 2.41 -14.48
C GLY A 194 -20.03 1.46 -15.48
N GLY A 195 -20.20 0.19 -15.13
CA GLY A 195 -20.86 -0.79 -15.99
C GLY A 195 -22.33 -0.44 -16.21
N VAL A 196 -23.04 -0.03 -15.14
CA VAL A 196 -24.43 0.44 -15.22
C VAL A 196 -24.53 1.71 -16.07
N ALA A 197 -23.57 2.65 -15.96
CA ALA A 197 -23.55 3.86 -16.77
C ALA A 197 -23.31 3.58 -18.27
N LEU A 198 -22.49 2.56 -18.60
CA LEU A 198 -22.25 2.15 -19.99
C LEU A 198 -23.39 1.33 -20.58
N THR A 199 -24.08 0.55 -19.77
CA THR A 199 -25.15 -0.37 -20.20
C THR A 199 -26.19 0.26 -21.14
N PRO A 200 -26.80 1.44 -20.87
CA PRO A 200 -27.79 2.03 -21.77
C PRO A 200 -27.22 2.49 -23.11
N VAL A 201 -25.93 2.79 -23.17
CA VAL A 201 -25.22 3.24 -24.39
C VAL A 201 -24.81 2.04 -25.24
N VAL A 202 -24.19 1.04 -24.60
CA VAL A 202 -23.65 -0.14 -25.29
C VAL A 202 -24.74 -1.13 -25.66
N GLN A 203 -25.78 -1.25 -24.82
CA GLN A 203 -26.88 -2.22 -24.98
C GLN A 203 -26.35 -3.62 -25.33
N PRO A 204 -25.58 -4.26 -24.43
CA PRO A 204 -24.81 -5.46 -24.78
C PRO A 204 -25.67 -6.66 -25.21
N TRP A 205 -26.98 -6.65 -24.90
CA TRP A 205 -27.96 -7.65 -25.35
C TRP A 205 -28.38 -7.48 -26.82
N ASN A 206 -28.16 -6.32 -27.44
CA ASN A 206 -28.47 -6.04 -28.84
C ASN A 206 -27.27 -6.25 -29.77
N VAL A 207 -26.08 -6.50 -29.22
CA VAL A 207 -24.86 -6.75 -30.00
C VAL A 207 -24.86 -8.22 -30.42
N PRO A 208 -24.93 -8.54 -31.74
CA PRO A 208 -24.95 -9.91 -32.23
C PRO A 208 -23.54 -10.52 -32.06
N MET A 209 -23.30 -11.14 -30.91
CA MET A 209 -22.02 -11.74 -30.56
C MET A 209 -22.15 -13.27 -30.61
N GLU A 210 -21.44 -13.90 -31.54
CA GLU A 210 -21.36 -15.35 -31.62
C GLU A 210 -20.40 -15.88 -30.54
N LEU A 211 -20.97 -16.23 -29.38
CA LEU A 211 -20.25 -16.81 -28.26
C LEU A 211 -19.86 -18.27 -28.55
N SER A 212 -18.92 -18.47 -29.48
CA SER A 212 -18.23 -19.76 -29.64
C SER A 212 -17.56 -20.16 -28.32
N ALA A 213 -17.29 -21.46 -28.14
CA ALA A 213 -16.60 -21.94 -26.93
C ALA A 213 -15.25 -21.24 -26.70
N GLY A 214 -14.54 -20.91 -27.79
CA GLY A 214 -13.28 -20.16 -27.73
C GLY A 214 -13.46 -18.70 -27.29
N ALA A 215 -14.46 -17.99 -27.84
CA ALA A 215 -14.79 -16.63 -27.43
C ALA A 215 -15.22 -16.57 -25.96
N PHE A 216 -16.08 -17.49 -25.52
CA PHE A 216 -16.46 -17.60 -24.12
C PHE A 216 -15.26 -17.88 -23.21
N GLY A 217 -14.37 -18.80 -23.60
CA GLY A 217 -13.16 -19.10 -22.85
C GLY A 217 -12.22 -17.90 -22.70
N ALA A 218 -11.97 -17.17 -23.80
CA ALA A 218 -11.16 -15.95 -23.78
C ALA A 218 -11.80 -14.85 -22.91
N PHE A 219 -13.12 -14.68 -22.98
CA PHE A 219 -13.83 -13.70 -22.17
C PHE A 219 -13.83 -14.07 -20.67
N ALA A 220 -14.07 -15.34 -20.34
CA ALA A 220 -13.96 -15.84 -18.97
C ALA A 220 -12.53 -15.65 -18.41
N ALA A 221 -11.50 -15.87 -19.24
CA ALA A 221 -10.11 -15.63 -18.88
C ALA A 221 -9.84 -14.16 -18.53
N ILE A 222 -10.36 -13.22 -19.32
CA ILE A 222 -10.25 -11.77 -19.04
C ILE A 222 -10.90 -11.40 -17.69
N VAL A 223 -12.10 -11.93 -17.40
CA VAL A 223 -12.82 -11.60 -16.17
C VAL A 223 -12.16 -12.25 -14.95
N LEU A 224 -11.95 -13.56 -14.99
CA LEU A 224 -11.51 -14.33 -13.82
C LEU A 224 -10.01 -14.21 -13.57
N VAL A 225 -9.19 -14.38 -14.61
CA VAL A 225 -7.73 -14.34 -14.49
C VAL A 225 -7.24 -12.90 -14.62
N GLY A 226 -7.62 -12.25 -15.72
CA GLY A 226 -7.16 -10.94 -16.11
C GLY A 226 -7.62 -9.80 -15.21
N THR A 227 -8.76 -9.95 -14.53
CA THR A 227 -9.32 -8.89 -13.69
C THR A 227 -9.34 -9.30 -12.22
N CYS A 228 -10.06 -10.38 -11.88
CA CYS A 228 -10.27 -10.77 -10.49
C CYS A 228 -8.99 -11.30 -9.82
N ALA A 229 -8.38 -12.34 -10.41
CA ALA A 229 -7.16 -12.94 -9.87
C ALA A 229 -5.97 -11.97 -9.93
N ALA A 230 -5.77 -11.30 -11.08
CA ALA A 230 -4.72 -10.30 -11.25
C ALA A 230 -4.76 -9.24 -10.14
N TYR A 231 -5.94 -8.66 -9.89
CA TYR A 231 -6.13 -7.66 -8.85
C TYR A 231 -5.85 -8.21 -7.44
N MET A 232 -6.37 -9.40 -7.11
CA MET A 232 -6.16 -9.99 -5.79
C MET A 232 -4.68 -10.31 -5.54
N LEU A 233 -3.99 -10.89 -6.52
CA LEU A 233 -2.57 -11.21 -6.45
C LEU A 233 -1.73 -9.94 -6.36
N TYR A 234 -2.03 -8.93 -7.18
CA TYR A 234 -1.35 -7.64 -7.10
C TYR A 234 -1.56 -6.96 -5.74
N LEU A 235 -2.79 -6.93 -5.22
CA LEU A 235 -3.09 -6.35 -3.91
C LEU A 235 -2.38 -7.10 -2.78
N GLN A 236 -2.28 -8.43 -2.86
CA GLN A 236 -1.47 -9.23 -1.95
C GLN A 236 0.01 -8.87 -2.06
N GLY A 237 0.53 -8.69 -3.28
CA GLY A 237 1.88 -8.20 -3.54
C GLY A 237 2.17 -6.85 -2.89
N VAL A 238 1.28 -5.87 -3.09
CA VAL A 238 1.33 -4.55 -2.47
C VAL A 238 1.35 -4.65 -0.94
N ASN A 239 0.51 -5.52 -0.36
CA ASN A 239 0.45 -5.73 1.09
C ASN A 239 1.75 -6.34 1.65
N ASP A 240 2.39 -7.25 0.92
CA ASP A 240 3.54 -8.02 1.38
C ASP A 240 4.90 -7.34 1.09
N CYS A 241 5.07 -6.66 -0.05
CA CYS A 241 6.34 -6.03 -0.44
C CYS A 241 6.29 -4.48 -0.49
N GLY A 242 5.10 -3.89 -0.32
CA GLY A 242 4.87 -2.45 -0.33
C GLY A 242 4.53 -1.89 -1.72
N PRO A 243 3.85 -0.73 -1.78
CA PRO A 243 3.31 -0.17 -3.02
C PRO A 243 4.38 0.26 -4.04
N VAL A 244 5.54 0.75 -3.60
CA VAL A 244 6.61 1.19 -4.51
C VAL A 244 7.20 -0.01 -5.28
N LYS A 245 7.53 -1.09 -4.56
CA LYS A 245 8.09 -2.30 -5.18
C LYS A 245 7.05 -3.00 -6.06
N ALA A 246 5.81 -3.15 -5.57
CA ALA A 246 4.75 -3.72 -6.37
C ALA A 246 4.47 -2.91 -7.65
N GLY A 247 4.48 -1.57 -7.56
CA GLY A 247 4.32 -0.69 -8.71
C GLY A 247 5.41 -0.85 -9.78
N LEU A 248 6.68 -1.01 -9.37
CA LEU A 248 7.77 -1.31 -10.31
C LEU A 248 7.62 -2.68 -10.97
N LEU A 249 7.17 -3.69 -10.21
CA LEU A 249 6.92 -5.03 -10.74
C LEU A 249 5.72 -5.05 -11.69
N CYS A 250 4.79 -4.09 -11.56
CA CYS A 250 3.69 -3.90 -12.50
C CYS A 250 4.18 -3.60 -13.93
N ALA A 251 5.40 -3.08 -14.09
CA ALA A 251 6.03 -2.89 -15.40
C ALA A 251 6.25 -4.20 -16.19
N ALA A 252 6.08 -5.37 -15.54
CA ALA A 252 6.06 -6.66 -16.23
C ALA A 252 4.83 -6.83 -17.13
N GLU A 253 3.75 -6.08 -16.90
CA GLU A 253 2.51 -6.13 -17.69
C GLU A 253 2.77 -5.89 -19.19
N PRO A 254 3.31 -4.74 -19.65
CA PRO A 254 3.53 -4.50 -21.08
C PRO A 254 4.48 -5.50 -21.71
N VAL A 255 5.50 -5.96 -20.97
CA VAL A 255 6.43 -7.00 -21.45
C VAL A 255 5.69 -8.30 -21.68
N SER A 256 4.88 -8.73 -20.71
CA SER A 256 4.11 -9.97 -20.83
C SER A 256 3.06 -9.89 -21.94
N ALA A 257 2.36 -8.76 -22.09
CA ALA A 257 1.39 -8.53 -23.16
C ALA A 257 2.05 -8.63 -24.54
N MET A 258 3.24 -8.04 -24.71
CA MET A 258 4.00 -8.07 -25.96
C MET A 258 4.50 -9.48 -26.28
N VAL A 259 5.08 -10.18 -25.31
CA VAL A 259 5.53 -11.57 -25.49
C VAL A 259 4.35 -12.49 -25.85
N LEU A 260 3.22 -12.34 -25.17
CA LEU A 260 2.03 -13.14 -25.45
C LEU A 260 1.42 -12.80 -26.81
N ALA A 261 1.37 -11.53 -27.21
CA ALA A 261 0.91 -11.15 -28.55
C ALA A 261 1.76 -11.80 -29.65
N VAL A 262 3.08 -11.79 -29.51
CA VAL A 262 4.00 -12.42 -30.48
C VAL A 262 3.88 -13.94 -30.48
N VAL A 263 3.97 -14.57 -29.31
CA VAL A 263 4.06 -16.04 -29.21
C VAL A 263 2.71 -16.70 -29.48
N TRP A 264 1.62 -16.11 -28.98
CA TRP A 264 0.29 -16.71 -29.05
C TRP A 264 -0.51 -16.23 -30.27
N LEU A 265 -0.59 -14.93 -30.50
CA LEU A 265 -1.38 -14.36 -31.61
C LEU A 265 -0.59 -14.26 -32.91
N ARG A 266 0.73 -14.51 -32.87
CA ARG A 266 1.66 -14.34 -34.00
C ARG A 266 1.64 -12.94 -34.58
N ASP A 267 1.39 -11.97 -33.71
CA ASP A 267 1.34 -10.56 -34.07
C ASP A 267 2.75 -10.04 -34.36
N PRO A 268 2.97 -9.33 -35.49
CA PRO A 268 4.28 -8.80 -35.83
C PRO A 268 4.62 -7.66 -34.86
N VAL A 269 5.74 -7.80 -34.14
CA VAL A 269 6.30 -6.75 -33.28
C VAL A 269 7.60 -6.29 -33.89
N SER A 270 7.73 -4.98 -34.12
CA SER A 270 8.92 -4.42 -34.75
C SER A 270 10.06 -4.26 -33.74
N ALA A 271 11.29 -4.09 -34.25
CA ALA A 271 12.42 -3.70 -33.41
C ALA A 271 12.21 -2.34 -32.71
N TRP A 272 11.44 -1.44 -33.33
CA TRP A 272 11.12 -0.13 -32.78
C TRP A 272 10.11 -0.20 -31.64
N ASP A 273 9.15 -1.14 -31.69
CA ASP A 273 8.21 -1.41 -30.58
C ASP A 273 8.97 -1.89 -29.35
N ILE A 274 9.92 -2.81 -29.55
CA ILE A 274 10.78 -3.33 -28.47
C ILE A 274 11.64 -2.21 -27.89
N ALA A 275 12.29 -1.41 -28.73
CA ALA A 275 13.11 -0.28 -28.30
C ALA A 275 12.30 0.75 -27.52
N GLY A 276 11.11 1.11 -28.01
CA GLY A 276 10.21 2.05 -27.35
C GLY A 276 9.69 1.52 -26.01
N CYS A 277 9.33 0.23 -25.95
CA CYS A 277 8.97 -0.44 -24.71
C CYS A 277 10.12 -0.41 -23.69
N ILE A 278 11.35 -0.74 -24.09
CA ILE A 278 12.53 -0.64 -23.21
C ILE A 278 12.71 0.79 -22.68
N CYS A 279 12.59 1.82 -23.52
CA CYS A 279 12.68 3.22 -23.09
C CYS A 279 11.61 3.56 -22.04
N ILE A 280 10.37 3.12 -22.25
CA ILE A 280 9.27 3.38 -21.31
C ILE A 280 9.47 2.59 -20.01
N LEU A 281 9.92 1.35 -20.05
CA LEU A 281 10.26 0.57 -18.84
C LEU A 281 11.37 1.25 -18.02
N LEU A 282 12.41 1.77 -18.69
CA LEU A 282 13.46 2.55 -18.04
C LEU A 282 12.89 3.84 -17.45
N MET A 283 11.97 4.51 -18.13
CA MET A 283 11.26 5.67 -17.58
C MET A 283 10.54 5.31 -16.28
N ILE A 284 9.83 4.17 -16.21
CA ILE A 284 9.12 3.74 -14.99
C ILE A 284 10.11 3.66 -13.82
N VAL A 285 11.28 3.07 -14.03
CA VAL A 285 12.33 2.95 -13.00
C VAL A 285 12.87 4.31 -12.58
N MET A 286 13.01 5.26 -13.50
CA MET A 286 13.56 6.60 -13.24
C MET A 286 12.58 7.52 -12.51
N VAL A 287 11.30 7.45 -12.91
CA VAL A 287 10.21 8.28 -12.37
C VAL A 287 9.67 7.70 -11.06
N THR A 288 9.70 6.38 -10.90
CA THR A 288 9.31 5.76 -9.64
C THR A 288 10.41 6.00 -8.60
N GLU A 289 10.04 6.64 -7.48
CA GLU A 289 10.97 6.86 -6.38
C GLU A 289 11.38 5.53 -5.73
N LEU A 290 12.47 4.91 -6.24
CA LEU A 290 13.11 3.69 -5.71
C LEU A 290 13.59 3.83 -4.26
N LYS A 291 13.81 5.07 -3.84
CA LYS A 291 14.18 5.43 -2.47
C LYS A 291 12.98 6.15 -1.84
N PRO A 292 12.29 5.56 -0.84
CA PRO A 292 11.93 6.39 0.30
C PRO A 292 13.24 7.05 0.74
N LYS A 293 13.24 8.36 1.03
CA LYS A 293 14.38 9.08 1.59
C LYS A 293 15.16 8.13 2.52
N ALA A 294 16.41 7.81 2.16
CA ALA A 294 17.15 6.75 2.81
C ALA A 294 17.38 7.12 4.27
N VAL A 295 16.73 6.39 5.16
CA VAL A 295 17.31 6.09 6.47
C VAL A 295 18.41 5.07 6.19
N PRO A 296 19.66 5.27 6.63
CA PRO A 296 20.69 4.26 6.49
C PRO A 296 20.18 2.94 7.07
N ALA A 297 20.24 1.86 6.30
CA ALA A 297 20.11 0.54 6.87
C ALA A 297 21.27 0.35 7.86
N PRO A 298 21.04 -0.16 9.08
CA PRO A 298 22.14 -0.65 9.88
C PRO A 298 22.84 -1.73 9.08
N VAL A 299 24.16 -1.62 9.01
CA VAL A 299 25.07 -2.59 8.42
C VAL A 299 24.65 -3.98 8.89
N ALA A 300 24.37 -4.89 7.95
CA ALA A 300 24.23 -6.30 8.26
C ALA A 300 25.60 -6.77 8.77
N ALA A 301 25.75 -6.81 10.09
CA ALA A 301 26.84 -7.54 10.72
C ALA A 301 26.44 -9.02 10.68
N ASP A 302 27.16 -9.78 9.87
CA ASP A 302 27.30 -11.22 10.07
C ASP A 302 27.71 -11.45 11.52
N VAL A 303 26.83 -12.08 12.30
CA VAL A 303 27.20 -12.64 13.60
C VAL A 303 26.72 -14.08 13.63
N ALA A 304 27.72 -14.95 13.69
CA ALA A 304 27.58 -16.38 13.76
C ALA A 304 26.68 -16.84 14.91
N GLY A 305 25.82 -17.82 14.61
CA GLY A 305 25.52 -18.94 15.52
C GLY A 305 24.64 -18.67 16.72
N VAL A 306 23.37 -18.30 16.52
CA VAL A 306 22.18 -18.97 17.09
C VAL A 306 20.97 -18.54 16.22
N GLU A 307 20.50 -19.41 15.32
CA GLU A 307 19.23 -19.19 14.62
C GLU A 307 18.07 -19.39 15.60
N ALA A 308 17.52 -18.30 16.13
CA ALA A 308 16.18 -18.37 16.73
C ALA A 308 15.19 -18.68 15.58
N PRO A 309 14.31 -19.70 15.71
CA PRO A 309 13.45 -20.12 14.61
C PRO A 309 12.57 -18.95 14.16
N ALA A 310 12.62 -18.62 12.87
CA ALA A 310 11.73 -17.65 12.26
C ALA A 310 10.28 -18.06 12.51
N TYR A 311 9.44 -17.13 12.98
CA TYR A 311 8.02 -17.36 13.24
C TYR A 311 7.32 -17.91 11.98
N VAL A 312 6.98 -19.20 12.01
CA VAL A 312 6.68 -20.08 10.86
C VAL A 312 5.44 -19.67 10.05
N GLN A 313 4.51 -18.90 10.62
CA GLN A 313 3.27 -18.53 9.92
C GLN A 313 3.18 -17.04 9.68
N ASP A 314 3.15 -16.64 8.40
CA ASP A 314 2.59 -15.37 7.93
C ASP A 314 1.06 -15.45 7.94
N PRO A 315 0.35 -14.32 8.09
CA PRO A 315 -1.10 -14.32 8.00
C PRO A 315 -1.58 -14.96 6.67
N PRO A 316 -2.76 -15.62 6.67
CA PRO A 316 -3.31 -16.26 5.49
C PRO A 316 -3.45 -15.29 4.32
N VAL A 317 -3.26 -15.80 3.11
CA VAL A 317 -3.37 -15.03 1.87
C VAL A 317 -4.78 -14.41 1.77
N PHE A 318 -4.86 -13.14 1.35
CA PHE A 318 -6.13 -12.40 1.14
C PHE A 318 -6.95 -12.08 2.39
N ALA A 319 -6.45 -12.35 3.60
CA ALA A 319 -7.21 -12.10 4.81
C ALA A 319 -7.24 -10.60 5.19
N GLY A 320 -6.24 -9.79 4.82
CA GLY A 320 -6.13 -8.38 5.21
C GLY A 320 -5.02 -8.14 6.25
N ARG A 321 -5.08 -7.04 7.01
CA ARG A 321 -4.03 -6.71 8.01
C ARG A 321 -4.12 -7.65 9.21
N ALA A 322 -3.01 -8.26 9.63
CA ALA A 322 -2.92 -9.19 10.77
C ALA A 322 -3.54 -8.64 12.07
N SER A 323 -3.44 -7.33 12.30
CA SER A 323 -4.02 -6.64 13.46
C SER A 323 -5.55 -6.64 13.50
N VAL A 324 -6.21 -6.76 12.35
CA VAL A 324 -7.68 -6.74 12.20
C VAL A 324 -8.27 -8.15 12.23
N LEU A 325 -7.43 -9.17 12.00
CA LEU A 325 -7.84 -10.57 11.84
C LEU A 325 -7.71 -11.40 13.11
N GLY A 326 -7.43 -10.76 14.26
CA GLY A 326 -7.19 -11.47 15.51
C GLY A 326 -5.90 -12.33 15.52
N TYR A 327 -4.98 -12.09 14.58
CA TYR A 327 -3.71 -12.82 14.48
C TYR A 327 -2.76 -12.52 15.64
N TYR A 328 -2.92 -11.34 16.24
CA TYR A 328 -2.22 -10.92 17.44
C TYR A 328 -3.22 -10.79 18.58
N LYS A 329 -2.87 -11.34 19.73
CA LYS A 329 -3.61 -11.16 20.98
C LYS A 329 -2.75 -10.37 21.94
N SER A 330 -3.36 -9.41 22.63
CA SER A 330 -2.68 -8.71 23.72
C SER A 330 -3.37 -9.00 25.05
N ARG A 331 -2.57 -9.23 26.08
CA ARG A 331 -3.00 -9.42 27.46
C ARG A 331 -2.03 -8.72 28.43
N PRO A 332 -2.46 -8.41 29.66
CA PRO A 332 -1.55 -8.02 30.72
C PRO A 332 -0.45 -9.08 30.91
N ALA A 333 0.77 -8.62 31.17
CA ALA A 333 1.89 -9.49 31.50
C ALA A 333 1.70 -10.08 32.89
N THR A 334 2.18 -11.31 33.08
CA THR A 334 2.26 -12.00 34.37
C THR A 334 3.73 -12.13 34.79
N MET A 335 3.97 -12.56 36.02
CA MET A 335 5.35 -12.80 36.49
C MET A 335 6.04 -13.93 35.72
N ASP A 336 5.27 -14.87 35.13
CA ASP A 336 5.82 -15.94 34.29
C ASP A 336 6.41 -15.40 32.98
N ASP A 337 5.89 -14.27 32.49
CA ASP A 337 6.38 -13.61 31.28
C ASP A 337 7.68 -12.81 31.53
N PHE A 338 8.08 -12.60 32.80
CA PHE A 338 9.14 -11.66 33.20
C PHE A 338 10.45 -11.89 32.42
N LYS A 339 10.89 -13.15 32.34
CA LYS A 339 12.16 -13.51 31.69
C LYS A 339 12.12 -13.19 30.19
N ARG A 340 11.03 -13.52 29.50
CA ARG A 340 10.88 -13.27 28.07
C ARG A 340 10.73 -11.78 27.76
N VAL A 341 9.96 -11.05 28.58
CA VAL A 341 9.84 -9.59 28.47
C VAL A 341 11.20 -8.93 28.65
N GLN A 342 11.99 -9.36 29.64
CA GLN A 342 13.34 -8.86 29.85
C GLN A 342 14.23 -9.08 28.61
N THR A 343 14.19 -10.28 28.02
CA THR A 343 14.91 -10.57 26.76
C THR A 343 14.50 -9.63 25.63
N LEU A 344 13.19 -9.40 25.42
CA LEU A 344 12.72 -8.49 24.37
C LEU A 344 13.19 -7.05 24.57
N LEU A 345 13.25 -6.58 25.82
CA LEU A 345 13.77 -5.25 26.15
C LEU A 345 15.28 -5.17 25.95
N ASP A 346 16.03 -6.22 26.31
CA ASP A 346 17.46 -6.32 26.04
C ASP A 346 17.77 -6.28 24.53
N GLU A 347 17.00 -7.01 23.71
CA GLU A 347 17.12 -6.96 22.25
C GLU A 347 16.78 -5.58 21.66
N ALA A 348 15.86 -4.84 22.30
CA ALA A 348 15.54 -3.47 21.92
C ALA A 348 16.71 -2.51 22.21
N HIS A 349 17.38 -2.65 23.37
CA HIS A 349 18.60 -1.90 23.70
C HIS A 349 19.72 -2.15 22.69
N GLU A 350 19.92 -3.40 22.27
CA GLU A 350 20.88 -3.72 21.19
C GLU A 350 20.51 -3.03 19.88
N THR A 351 19.22 -2.97 19.56
CA THR A 351 18.72 -2.28 18.37
C THR A 351 18.99 -0.77 18.44
N TYR A 352 18.82 -0.16 19.62
CA TYR A 352 19.14 1.26 19.83
C TYR A 352 20.63 1.55 19.66
N ALA A 353 21.50 0.69 20.20
CA ALA A 353 22.94 0.81 19.98
C ALA A 353 23.31 0.76 18.49
N GLN A 354 22.66 -0.11 17.70
CA GLN A 354 22.87 -0.19 16.24
C GLN A 354 22.38 1.05 15.48
N LEU A 355 21.39 1.75 16.01
CA LEU A 355 20.89 3.02 15.46
C LEU A 355 21.74 4.22 15.87
N GLY A 356 22.83 4.01 16.62
CA GLY A 356 23.67 5.09 17.15
C GLY A 356 23.04 5.84 18.32
N ILE A 357 21.99 5.29 18.96
CA ILE A 357 21.34 5.89 20.12
C ILE A 357 22.16 5.55 21.37
N ASP A 358 22.74 6.58 22.00
CA ASP A 358 23.39 6.43 23.29
C ASP A 358 22.35 6.45 24.42
N GLU A 359 22.06 5.29 25.00
CA GLU A 359 21.21 5.17 26.18
C GLU A 359 21.97 5.34 27.51
N GLY A 360 23.31 5.46 27.46
CA GLY A 360 24.19 5.47 28.63
C GLY A 360 24.69 4.08 29.01
N LYS A 361 26.01 3.93 29.14
CA LYS A 361 26.70 2.63 29.34
C LYS A 361 26.37 1.88 30.64
N TYR A 362 25.79 2.54 31.65
CA TYR A 362 25.81 2.02 33.03
C TYR A 362 24.45 1.57 33.59
N LYS A 363 23.32 1.81 32.90
CA LYS A 363 21.99 1.39 33.41
C LYS A 363 20.96 1.19 32.29
N LYS A 364 20.64 -0.06 31.97
CA LYS A 364 19.54 -0.41 31.06
C LYS A 364 18.19 -0.01 31.66
N TYR A 365 17.32 0.57 30.84
CA TYR A 365 16.02 1.09 31.24
C TYR A 365 14.89 0.36 30.51
N PRO A 366 13.90 -0.25 31.20
CA PRO A 366 13.66 -0.20 32.64
C PRO A 366 14.52 -1.18 33.44
N SER A 367 14.81 -0.83 34.69
CA SER A 367 15.42 -1.77 35.64
C SER A 367 14.48 -2.95 35.95
N ALA A 368 15.02 -4.13 36.26
CA ALA A 368 14.26 -5.31 36.68
C ALA A 368 13.20 -5.01 37.76
N ARG A 369 13.55 -4.25 38.81
CA ARG A 369 12.61 -3.85 39.88
C ARG A 369 11.41 -3.04 39.36
N ARG A 370 11.64 -2.13 38.41
CA ARG A 370 10.58 -1.31 37.78
C ARG A 370 9.70 -2.17 36.89
N LEU A 371 10.29 -3.11 36.15
CA LEU A 371 9.54 -4.07 35.34
C LEU A 371 8.64 -4.95 36.22
N THR A 372 9.16 -5.52 37.31
CA THR A 372 8.38 -6.30 38.28
C THR A 372 7.20 -5.51 38.84
N HIS A 373 7.43 -4.25 39.22
CA HIS A 373 6.37 -3.39 39.74
C HIS A 373 5.29 -3.11 38.67
N SER A 374 5.69 -2.81 37.43
CA SER A 374 4.76 -2.57 36.33
C SER A 374 3.94 -3.80 35.94
N ILE A 375 4.53 -5.00 36.01
CA ILE A 375 3.80 -6.26 35.81
C ILE A 375 2.77 -6.46 36.92
N LYS A 376 3.16 -6.27 38.19
CA LYS A 376 2.25 -6.41 39.33
C LYS A 376 1.11 -5.38 39.32
N ASN A 377 1.36 -4.18 38.80
CA ASN A 377 0.34 -3.13 38.65
C ASN A 377 -0.52 -3.29 37.39
N GLY A 378 -0.26 -4.30 36.54
CA GLY A 378 -1.02 -4.54 35.32
C GLY A 378 -0.78 -3.53 34.19
N THR A 379 0.26 -2.70 34.28
CA THR A 379 0.57 -1.68 33.25
C THR A 379 1.38 -2.26 32.08
N THR A 380 2.17 -3.31 32.33
CA THR A 380 2.89 -4.03 31.27
C THR A 380 1.97 -5.02 30.54
N HIS A 381 2.02 -5.01 29.21
CA HIS A 381 1.24 -5.87 28.34
C HIS A 381 2.16 -6.61 27.37
N VAL A 382 1.79 -7.84 27.05
CA VAL A 382 2.50 -8.69 26.08
C VAL A 382 1.62 -8.92 24.85
N VAL A 383 2.26 -9.24 23.73
CA VAL A 383 1.60 -9.62 22.48
C VAL A 383 2.02 -11.03 22.10
N GLU A 384 1.01 -11.86 21.84
CA GLU A 384 1.15 -13.23 21.37
C GLU A 384 0.75 -13.33 19.90
N ASN A 385 1.41 -14.21 19.15
CA ASN A 385 0.95 -14.61 17.82
C ASN A 385 -0.17 -15.67 17.91
N ALA A 386 -0.67 -16.11 16.76
CA ALA A 386 -1.71 -17.14 16.68
C ALA A 386 -1.35 -18.50 17.33
N LEU A 387 -0.05 -18.78 17.53
CA LEU A 387 0.46 -19.99 18.18
C LEU A 387 0.67 -19.80 19.69
N GLY A 388 0.30 -18.64 20.26
CA GLY A 388 0.52 -18.32 21.67
C GLY A 388 1.96 -17.92 22.01
N GLN A 389 2.83 -17.69 21.03
CA GLN A 389 4.22 -17.30 21.28
C GLN A 389 4.31 -15.80 21.55
N LEU A 390 5.03 -15.43 22.61
CA LEU A 390 5.24 -14.04 23.02
C LEU A 390 6.27 -13.35 22.12
N ILE A 391 5.79 -12.39 21.32
CA ILE A 391 6.55 -11.75 20.24
C ILE A 391 6.80 -10.24 20.46
N ALA A 392 6.11 -9.61 21.41
CA ALA A 392 6.32 -8.21 21.75
C ALA A 392 5.85 -7.84 23.16
N VAL A 393 6.31 -6.69 23.64
CA VAL A 393 5.91 -6.08 24.91
C VAL A 393 5.69 -4.58 24.72
N TYR A 394 4.78 -4.01 25.51
CA TYR A 394 4.58 -2.57 25.67
C TYR A 394 3.99 -2.30 27.05
N ALA A 395 4.05 -1.05 27.52
CA ALA A 395 3.44 -0.64 28.78
C ALA A 395 2.56 0.59 28.58
N VAL A 396 1.39 0.59 29.23
CA VAL A 396 0.48 1.73 29.28
C VAL A 396 0.34 2.16 30.73
N SER A 397 0.86 3.35 31.06
CA SER A 397 0.80 3.91 32.41
C SER A 397 -0.31 4.97 32.50
N PHE A 398 -1.02 4.95 33.62
CA PHE A 398 -1.97 6.00 34.01
C PHE A 398 -1.44 6.88 35.15
N ALA A 399 -0.24 6.57 35.65
CA ALA A 399 0.44 7.38 36.64
C ALA A 399 1.25 8.49 35.94
N PRO A 400 1.35 9.69 36.53
CA PRO A 400 2.07 10.80 35.94
C PRO A 400 3.58 10.54 35.90
N ASP A 401 4.21 10.71 34.73
CA ASP A 401 5.66 10.78 34.61
C ASP A 401 6.19 12.13 35.11
N LYS A 402 7.13 12.07 36.06
CA LYS A 402 7.83 13.24 36.60
C LYS A 402 8.53 14.07 35.51
N ASN A 403 8.92 13.45 34.41
CA ASN A 403 9.52 14.14 33.27
C ASN A 403 8.47 15.00 32.55
N TYR A 404 7.24 14.53 32.38
CA TYR A 404 6.19 15.28 31.68
C TYR A 404 5.70 16.47 32.52
N ALA A 405 5.73 16.34 33.84
CA ALA A 405 5.41 17.42 34.77
C ALA A 405 6.38 18.63 34.70
N ARG A 406 7.60 18.45 34.16
CA ARG A 406 8.60 19.53 34.00
C ARG A 406 8.35 20.42 32.78
N GLY A 407 7.36 20.08 31.95
CA GLY A 407 7.09 20.76 30.70
C GLY A 407 7.95 20.27 29.53
N ILE A 408 7.55 20.64 28.32
CA ILE A 408 8.27 20.35 27.08
C ILE A 408 8.58 21.66 26.36
N HIS A 409 9.63 21.67 25.54
CA HIS A 409 9.86 22.74 24.57
C HIS A 409 8.85 22.58 23.42
N GLY A 410 7.66 23.11 23.65
CA GLY A 410 6.46 22.92 22.84
C GLY A 410 5.20 22.99 23.70
N ALA A 411 4.13 22.33 23.30
CA ALA A 411 2.90 22.24 24.08
C ALA A 411 2.19 20.91 23.86
N TRP A 412 1.80 20.26 24.95
CA TRP A 412 0.87 19.14 24.89
C TRP A 412 -0.50 19.61 24.40
N LEU A 413 -1.21 18.73 23.69
CA LEU A 413 -2.53 19.00 23.12
C LEU A 413 -3.64 18.88 24.16
N THR A 414 -3.40 18.12 25.23
CA THR A 414 -4.31 18.01 26.37
C THR A 414 -3.71 18.64 27.63
N ASP A 415 -4.59 19.07 28.53
CA ASP A 415 -4.20 19.63 29.81
C ASP A 415 -3.40 18.60 30.64
N THR A 416 -2.19 19.00 31.01
CA THR A 416 -1.24 18.16 31.77
C THR A 416 -1.47 18.27 33.28
N ALA A 417 -2.10 19.36 33.74
CA ALA A 417 -2.38 19.61 35.15
C ALA A 417 -3.79 19.15 35.59
N ALA A 418 -4.59 18.61 34.66
CA ALA A 418 -5.94 18.15 34.97
C ALA A 418 -5.93 16.97 35.97
N GLU A 419 -6.74 17.09 37.02
CA GLU A 419 -7.03 16.01 37.96
C GLU A 419 -8.49 15.51 37.80
N PRO A 420 -8.72 14.21 37.55
CA PRO A 420 -7.72 13.17 37.30
C PRO A 420 -7.02 13.35 35.94
N GLN A 421 -5.79 12.83 35.83
CA GLN A 421 -4.93 12.92 34.64
C GLN A 421 -5.69 12.62 33.34
N LYS A 422 -5.70 13.53 32.36
CA LYS A 422 -6.48 13.31 31.13
C LYS A 422 -5.80 12.46 30.07
N TYR A 423 -4.56 12.03 30.29
CA TYR A 423 -3.78 11.28 29.32
C TYR A 423 -3.26 9.94 29.89
N ALA A 424 -2.98 8.97 29.02
CA ALA A 424 -2.16 7.81 29.34
C ALA A 424 -0.77 7.96 28.72
N GLU A 425 0.19 7.14 29.15
CA GLU A 425 1.56 7.15 28.64
C GLU A 425 1.94 5.78 28.09
N LEU A 426 2.50 5.76 26.88
CA LEU A 426 2.99 4.57 26.22
C LEU A 426 4.51 4.45 26.40
N HIS A 427 4.93 3.37 27.06
CA HIS A 427 6.32 3.07 27.37
C HIS A 427 6.73 1.67 26.85
N TRP A 428 8.04 1.45 26.75
CA TRP A 428 8.68 0.13 26.59
C TRP A 428 8.16 -0.72 25.41
N VAL A 429 7.88 -0.07 24.28
CA VAL A 429 7.48 -0.78 23.06
C VAL A 429 8.69 -1.52 22.49
N ALA A 430 8.67 -2.85 22.58
CA ALA A 430 9.69 -3.72 22.01
C ALA A 430 9.06 -4.89 21.26
N VAL A 431 9.56 -5.15 20.05
CA VAL A 431 9.10 -6.23 19.16
C VAL A 431 10.28 -7.10 18.79
N ASP A 432 10.10 -8.41 18.94
CA ASP A 432 11.08 -9.42 18.57
C ASP A 432 11.53 -9.26 17.11
N ARG A 433 12.82 -9.42 16.84
CA ARG A 433 13.43 -9.17 15.52
C ARG A 433 12.70 -9.89 14.38
N PRO A 434 12.37 -11.20 14.46
CA PRO A 434 11.69 -11.90 13.37
C PRO A 434 10.21 -11.50 13.23
N ALA A 435 9.62 -10.82 14.22
CA ALA A 435 8.24 -10.34 14.19
C ALA A 435 8.13 -8.87 13.69
N ARG A 436 9.26 -8.18 13.49
CA ARG A 436 9.28 -6.81 12.97
C ARG A 436 8.76 -6.75 11.54
N ARG A 437 8.21 -5.59 11.15
CA ARG A 437 7.60 -5.32 9.83
C ARG A 437 6.39 -6.20 9.46
N ARG A 438 5.84 -6.97 10.41
CA ARG A 438 4.63 -7.80 10.23
C ARG A 438 3.35 -7.16 10.78
N GLY A 439 3.42 -5.86 11.13
CA GLY A 439 2.26 -5.11 11.66
C GLY A 439 2.11 -5.12 13.18
N VAL A 440 2.99 -5.80 13.92
CA VAL A 440 2.94 -5.89 15.39
C VAL A 440 2.98 -4.53 16.08
N GLY A 441 3.91 -3.63 15.70
CA GLY A 441 3.98 -2.29 16.30
C GLY A 441 2.71 -1.46 16.06
N SER A 442 2.10 -1.63 14.88
CA SER A 442 0.81 -1.03 14.54
C SER A 442 -0.31 -1.54 15.43
N PHE A 443 -0.35 -2.86 15.67
CA PHE A 443 -1.29 -3.48 16.60
C PHE A 443 -1.09 -2.98 18.03
N ILE A 444 0.17 -2.82 18.48
CA ILE A 444 0.49 -2.26 19.81
C ILE A 444 -0.08 -0.86 19.96
N LEU A 445 0.13 0.05 19.00
CA LEU A 445 -0.38 1.42 19.10
C LEU A 445 -1.91 1.46 19.13
N ASP A 446 -2.57 0.65 18.29
CA ASP A 446 -4.03 0.56 18.28
C ASP A 446 -4.53 0.04 19.65
N ARG A 447 -3.91 -1.00 20.20
CA ARG A 447 -4.31 -1.58 21.49
C ARG A 447 -4.01 -0.66 22.67
N ALA A 448 -2.88 0.04 22.66
CA ALA A 448 -2.53 1.01 23.69
C ALA A 448 -3.54 2.18 23.72
N ALA A 449 -3.95 2.67 22.55
CA ALA A 449 -5.01 3.67 22.45
C ALA A 449 -6.35 3.16 23.00
N HIS A 450 -6.70 1.90 22.75
CA HIS A 450 -7.90 1.29 23.37
C HIS A 450 -7.79 1.22 24.90
N ILE A 451 -6.67 0.72 25.44
CA ILE A 451 -6.45 0.66 26.89
C ILE A 451 -6.57 2.06 27.52
N ALA A 452 -6.00 3.08 26.88
CA ALA A 452 -6.09 4.46 27.35
C ALA A 452 -7.54 5.00 27.37
N ARG A 453 -8.33 4.71 26.33
CA ARG A 453 -9.76 5.10 26.29
C ARG A 453 -10.59 4.36 27.33
N ASP A 454 -10.39 3.06 27.46
CA ASP A 454 -11.09 2.23 28.45
C ASP A 454 -10.76 2.70 29.88
N GLY A 455 -9.53 3.20 30.09
CA GLY A 455 -9.10 3.87 31.32
C GLY A 455 -9.57 5.32 31.48
N GLY A 456 -10.53 5.79 30.67
CA GLY A 456 -11.15 7.12 30.78
C GLY A 456 -10.27 8.30 30.37
N ARG A 457 -9.19 8.07 29.62
CA ARG A 457 -8.27 9.13 29.19
C ARG A 457 -8.71 9.73 27.86
N ALA A 458 -8.49 11.04 27.70
CA ALA A 458 -8.77 11.81 26.49
C ALA A 458 -7.64 11.71 25.45
N SER A 459 -6.43 11.31 25.85
CA SER A 459 -5.31 11.12 24.94
C SER A 459 -4.32 10.05 25.43
N ILE A 460 -3.38 9.69 24.55
CA ILE A 460 -2.20 8.89 24.88
C ILE A 460 -0.93 9.58 24.37
N ARG A 461 0.08 9.65 25.23
CA ARG A 461 1.37 10.29 24.96
C ARG A 461 2.47 9.24 24.83
N ALA A 462 3.46 9.54 23.99
CA ALA A 462 4.65 8.73 23.81
C ALA A 462 5.86 9.64 23.61
N ASP A 463 6.99 9.31 24.21
CA ASP A 463 8.27 9.95 23.93
C ASP A 463 9.26 8.94 23.35
N ILE A 464 10.04 9.40 22.38
CA ILE A 464 11.02 8.58 21.67
C ILE A 464 12.36 9.29 21.59
N TYR A 465 13.45 8.52 21.45
CA TYR A 465 14.72 9.08 20.98
C TYR A 465 14.51 9.75 19.61
N PRO A 466 15.00 10.97 19.36
CA PRO A 466 14.88 11.65 18.07
C PRO A 466 15.41 10.83 16.89
N GLU A 467 16.41 9.98 17.15
CA GLU A 467 17.05 9.08 16.19
C GLU A 467 16.25 7.78 15.97
N ASN A 468 15.22 7.47 16.78
CA ASN A 468 14.35 6.31 16.61
C ASN A 468 13.32 6.57 15.49
N GLU A 469 13.83 6.68 14.27
CA GLU A 469 13.04 6.93 13.07
C GLU A 469 11.95 5.89 12.81
N PRO A 470 12.16 4.57 13.02
CA PRO A 470 11.11 3.58 12.85
C PRO A 470 9.88 3.85 13.73
N MET A 471 10.08 4.23 14.99
CA MET A 471 8.98 4.52 15.92
C MET A 471 8.33 5.87 15.59
N ARG A 472 9.13 6.89 15.23
CA ARG A 472 8.63 8.19 14.76
C ARG A 472 7.62 8.03 13.62
N TRP A 473 8.03 7.32 12.58
CA TRP A 473 7.20 7.08 11.41
C TRP A 473 5.92 6.32 11.77
N LEU A 474 6.03 5.34 12.66
CA LEU A 474 4.90 4.53 13.11
C LEU A 474 3.87 5.38 13.88
N LEU A 475 4.32 6.27 14.78
CA LEU A 475 3.48 7.19 15.55
C LEU A 475 2.74 8.16 14.62
N GLU A 476 3.47 8.85 13.73
CA GLU A 476 2.90 9.82 12.78
C GLU A 476 1.87 9.17 11.85
N LYS A 477 2.18 7.97 11.35
CA LYS A 477 1.25 7.18 10.52
C LYS A 477 -0.03 6.79 11.28
N ARG A 478 0.04 6.67 12.61
CA ARG A 478 -1.11 6.38 13.48
C ARG A 478 -1.80 7.63 14.02
N GLY A 479 -1.45 8.81 13.48
CA GLY A 479 -2.13 10.06 13.79
C GLY A 479 -1.67 10.72 15.08
N TYR A 480 -0.59 10.23 15.70
CA TYR A 480 0.08 10.98 16.76
C TYR A 480 0.66 12.25 16.18
N LYS A 481 0.47 13.36 16.88
CA LYS A 481 1.03 14.66 16.51
C LYS A 481 2.29 14.92 17.33
N PHE A 482 3.29 15.49 16.70
CA PHE A 482 4.48 15.97 17.40
C PHE A 482 4.12 17.20 18.24
N CYS A 483 4.46 17.19 19.53
CA CYS A 483 4.09 18.23 20.49
C CYS A 483 5.28 19.09 20.94
N GLY A 484 6.51 18.64 20.70
CA GLY A 484 7.73 19.34 21.09
C GLY A 484 8.84 18.41 21.54
N THR A 485 9.85 18.99 22.19
CA THR A 485 11.01 18.24 22.70
C THR A 485 11.00 18.23 24.23
N LEU A 486 11.06 17.03 24.81
CA LEU A 486 11.17 16.80 26.25
C LEU A 486 12.64 16.59 26.63
N MET A 487 13.12 17.26 27.69
CA MET A 487 14.46 17.04 28.23
C MET A 487 14.41 16.04 29.39
N VAL A 488 14.88 14.82 29.16
CA VAL A 488 14.93 13.78 30.20
C VAL A 488 16.30 13.79 30.85
N LYS A 489 16.33 13.96 32.18
CA LYS A 489 17.58 13.89 32.97
C LYS A 489 17.97 12.44 33.21
N ASP A 490 19.20 12.09 32.85
CA ASP A 490 19.78 10.81 33.23
C ASP A 490 20.21 10.80 34.72
N THR A 491 20.69 9.65 35.19
CA THR A 491 21.13 9.46 36.58
C THR A 491 22.33 10.34 36.98
N PHE A 492 23.06 10.90 36.00
CA PHE A 492 24.21 11.78 36.19
C PHE A 492 23.84 13.26 35.96
N GLY A 493 22.55 13.57 35.80
CA GLY A 493 22.04 14.92 35.59
C GLY A 493 22.21 15.45 34.16
N ARG A 494 22.65 14.63 33.20
CA ARG A 494 22.75 15.02 31.79
C ARG A 494 21.36 15.01 31.18
N GLU A 495 21.02 16.07 30.45
CA GLU A 495 19.75 16.18 29.77
C GLU A 495 19.84 15.60 28.37
N LYS A 496 19.00 14.60 28.07
CA LYS A 496 18.88 14.01 26.73
C LYS A 496 17.54 14.38 26.11
N PRO A 497 17.51 14.90 24.88
CA PRO A 497 16.27 15.29 24.21
C PRO A 497 15.46 14.05 23.81
N ARG A 498 14.14 14.17 23.93
CA ARG A 498 13.13 13.20 23.43
C ARG A 498 12.12 13.92 22.58
N SER A 499 11.74 13.31 21.46
CA SER A 499 10.62 13.79 20.66
C SER A 499 9.31 13.36 21.29
N ALA A 500 8.48 14.32 21.69
CA ALA A 500 7.21 14.09 22.36
C ALA A 500 6.06 14.04 21.35
N TYR A 501 5.22 13.01 21.45
CA TYR A 501 4.09 12.76 20.57
C TYR A 501 2.81 12.54 21.37
N GLU A 502 1.68 13.01 20.86
CA GLU A 502 0.36 12.83 21.48
C GLU A 502 -0.72 12.47 20.46
N LEU A 503 -1.52 11.47 20.79
CA LEU A 503 -2.73 11.10 20.08
C LEU A 503 -3.94 11.47 20.92
N VAL A 504 -4.69 12.49 20.48
CA VAL A 504 -5.95 12.90 21.10
C VAL A 504 -7.09 12.05 20.55
N PHE A 505 -7.91 11.49 21.42
CA PHE A 505 -9.09 10.74 21.02
C PHE A 505 -10.21 11.71 20.67
N ARG A 506 -10.92 11.42 19.57
CA ARG A 506 -12.15 12.16 19.26
C ARG A 506 -13.22 11.71 20.27
N ALA A 507 -13.89 12.71 20.85
CA ALA A 507 -15.05 12.50 21.72
C ALA A 507 -16.19 11.81 20.99
#